data_AF-A0A377N970-F1
#
_entry.id   AF-A0A377N970-F1
#
_cell.length_a   1.000
_cell.length_b   1.000
_cell.length_c   1.000
_cell.angle_alpha   90.00
_cell.angle_beta   90.00
_cell.angle_gamma   90.00
#
_symmetry.space_group_name_H-M   'P 1'
#
loop_
_entity.id
_entity.type
_entity.pdbx_description
1 polymer ?
#
loop_
_entity_poly.entity_id
_entity_poly.type
_entity_poly.pdbx_seq_one_letter_code
_entity_poly.pdbx_strand_id
1 'polypeptide(L)'
;MAKHPPEERDARVEAIALSKATISAENMAYLRDLPFKRRVVLGEGDKAKSLLLVHASANAIHEYIYEDHSPSALAEMCAANHTDGMLMGHTHHAYVRQLATEQGKSLLMGNTGATGRIKPGEPLATYMICTWQEGDISAEIVTVEYNVVETVSAIIHSQIPDFYARELINNSLG
;
A
#
# COMPACT_ATOMS: atom_id res chain seq x y z
N MET A 1 -6.70 -12.56 19.55
CA MET A 1 -6.83 -13.58 18.49
C MET A 1 -5.56 -13.53 17.66
N ALA A 2 -4.88 -14.68 17.46
CA ALA A 2 -3.65 -14.71 16.67
C ALA A 2 -3.98 -14.18 15.27
N LYS A 3 -3.35 -13.06 14.87
CA LYS A 3 -3.68 -12.31 13.64
C LYS A 3 -3.43 -13.10 12.34
N HIS A 4 -2.83 -14.29 12.42
CA HIS A 4 -2.47 -15.15 11.30
C HIS A 4 -2.56 -16.63 11.69
N PRO A 5 -2.92 -17.54 10.75
CA PRO A 5 -2.78 -18.97 10.94
C PRO A 5 -1.35 -19.37 11.33
N PRO A 6 -1.15 -20.49 12.06
CA PRO A 6 0.19 -20.93 12.48
C PRO A 6 1.19 -21.07 11.31
N GLU A 7 0.76 -21.64 10.19
CA GLU A 7 1.60 -21.82 9.00
C GLU A 7 2.08 -20.47 8.42
N GLU A 8 1.18 -19.48 8.29
CA GLU A 8 1.56 -18.14 7.83
C GLU A 8 2.55 -17.48 8.80
N ARG A 9 2.32 -17.64 10.11
CA ARG A 9 3.22 -17.06 11.12
C ARG A 9 4.62 -17.64 10.99
N ASP A 10 4.75 -18.94 10.84
CA ASP A 10 6.04 -19.62 10.79
C ASP A 10 6.77 -19.27 9.47
N ALA A 11 6.05 -19.27 8.33
CA ALA A 11 6.57 -18.79 7.04
C ALA A 11 7.05 -17.32 7.10
N ARG A 12 6.34 -16.45 7.83
CA ARG A 12 6.77 -15.05 8.02
C ARG A 12 8.08 -14.96 8.81
N VAL A 13 8.26 -15.78 9.86
CA VAL A 13 9.50 -15.79 10.64
C VAL A 13 10.67 -16.21 9.76
N GLU A 14 10.51 -17.27 8.98
CA GLU A 14 11.52 -17.77 8.05
C GLU A 14 11.87 -16.74 6.98
N ALA A 15 10.88 -16.13 6.32
CA ALA A 15 11.11 -15.12 5.29
C ALA A 15 11.81 -13.85 5.83
N ILE A 16 11.48 -13.42 7.05
CA ILE A 16 12.15 -12.29 7.72
C ILE A 16 13.60 -12.66 8.04
N ALA A 17 13.84 -13.87 8.56
CA ALA A 17 15.19 -14.35 8.86
C ALA A 17 16.04 -14.42 7.60
N LEU A 18 15.50 -14.98 6.51
CA LEU A 18 16.17 -15.01 5.21
C LEU A 18 16.48 -13.60 4.71
N SER A 19 15.51 -12.68 4.71
CA SER A 19 15.73 -11.29 4.27
C SER A 19 16.85 -10.60 5.06
N LYS A 20 16.91 -10.82 6.38
CA LYS A 20 17.98 -10.28 7.22
C LYS A 20 19.35 -10.89 6.90
N ALA A 21 19.39 -12.16 6.51
CA ALA A 21 20.62 -12.87 6.18
C ALA A 21 21.15 -12.54 4.76
N THR A 22 20.27 -12.19 3.83
CA THR A 22 20.61 -11.98 2.41
C THR A 22 20.71 -10.52 2.00
N ILE A 23 20.11 -9.59 2.75
CA ILE A 23 20.18 -8.16 2.44
C ILE A 23 21.63 -7.64 2.57
N SER A 24 22.09 -6.92 1.54
CA SER A 24 23.40 -6.27 1.57
C SER A 24 23.42 -5.10 2.55
N ALA A 25 24.61 -4.73 3.03
CA ALA A 25 24.78 -3.56 3.89
C ALA A 25 24.32 -2.26 3.21
N GLU A 26 24.57 -2.13 1.89
CA GLU A 26 24.12 -1.00 1.07
C GLU A 26 22.58 -0.91 1.02
N ASN A 27 21.90 -2.01 0.69
CA ASN A 27 20.43 -2.05 0.65
C ASN A 27 19.84 -1.77 2.03
N MET A 28 20.46 -2.27 3.11
CA MET A 28 20.01 -1.98 4.48
C MET A 28 20.19 -0.50 4.85
N ALA A 29 21.29 0.13 4.43
CA ALA A 29 21.51 1.57 4.63
C ALA A 29 20.45 2.38 3.87
N TYR A 30 20.19 2.04 2.61
CA TYR A 30 19.14 2.66 1.81
C TYR A 30 17.76 2.57 2.46
N LEU A 31 17.35 1.38 2.93
CA LEU A 31 16.05 1.20 3.59
C LEU A 31 15.94 1.99 4.90
N ARG A 32 17.03 2.19 5.64
CA ARG A 32 17.06 2.95 6.89
C ARG A 32 16.80 4.45 6.66
N ASP A 33 17.23 4.96 5.51
CA ASP A 33 17.13 6.38 5.17
C ASP A 33 15.79 6.76 4.52
N LEU A 34 14.92 5.77 4.22
CA LEU A 34 13.61 6.04 3.68
C LEU A 34 12.72 6.80 4.69
N PRO A 35 12.07 7.89 4.26
CA PRO A 35 11.23 8.68 5.15
C PRO A 35 9.96 7.92 5.53
N PHE A 36 9.49 8.10 6.76
CA PHE A 36 8.21 7.56 7.23
C PHE A 36 7.01 8.03 6.38
N LYS A 37 7.06 9.29 5.93
CA LYS A 37 6.05 9.90 5.07
C LYS A 37 6.70 10.83 4.07
N ARG A 38 6.14 10.92 2.85
CA ARG A 38 6.61 11.84 1.80
C ARG A 38 5.45 12.73 1.37
N ARG A 39 5.69 14.04 1.27
CA ARG A 39 4.72 15.00 0.74
C ARG A 39 4.99 15.24 -0.74
N VAL A 40 3.93 15.25 -1.53
CA VAL A 40 3.95 15.63 -2.95
C VAL A 40 2.99 16.81 -3.10
N VAL A 41 3.43 17.87 -3.78
CA VAL A 41 2.58 19.01 -4.10
C VAL A 41 2.36 19.01 -5.62
N LEU A 42 1.10 19.08 -6.03
CA LEU A 42 0.65 19.07 -7.42
C LEU A 42 0.03 20.44 -7.75
N GLY A 43 0.44 21.04 -8.87
CA GLY A 43 0.02 22.38 -9.25
C GLY A 43 0.75 23.50 -8.49
N GLU A 44 0.29 24.74 -8.68
CA GLU A 44 0.91 25.96 -8.14
C GLU A 44 -0.13 26.94 -7.60
N GLY A 45 0.31 27.84 -6.70
CA GLY A 45 -0.52 28.89 -6.11
C GLY A 45 -1.73 28.35 -5.34
N ASP A 46 -2.86 29.05 -5.43
CA ASP A 46 -4.10 28.70 -4.71
C ASP A 46 -4.77 27.41 -5.22
N LYS A 47 -4.30 26.88 -6.36
CA LYS A 47 -4.76 25.60 -6.93
C LYS A 47 -3.84 24.43 -6.57
N ALA A 48 -2.74 24.69 -5.85
CA ALA A 48 -1.85 23.64 -5.42
C ALA A 48 -2.55 22.68 -4.47
N LYS A 49 -2.28 21.39 -4.62
CA LYS A 49 -2.81 20.34 -3.78
C LYS A 49 -1.67 19.51 -3.21
N SER A 50 -1.71 19.28 -1.91
CA SER A 50 -0.76 18.43 -1.20
C SER A 50 -1.32 17.02 -1.06
N LEU A 51 -0.53 16.01 -1.42
CA LEU A 51 -0.78 14.61 -1.08
C LEU A 51 0.28 14.11 -0.11
N LEU A 52 -0.14 13.25 0.82
CA LEU A 52 0.76 12.57 1.74
C LEU A 52 0.88 11.09 1.37
N LEU A 53 2.10 10.64 1.09
CA LEU A 53 2.40 9.23 0.82
C LEU A 53 2.90 8.58 2.10
N VAL A 54 2.26 7.50 2.53
CA VAL A 54 2.57 6.75 3.76
C VAL A 54 2.50 5.25 3.50
N HIS A 55 3.17 4.44 4.32
CA HIS A 55 3.02 2.98 4.22
C HIS A 55 1.62 2.54 4.64
N ALA A 56 1.16 2.98 5.82
CA ALA A 56 -0.06 2.50 6.46
C ALA A 56 -0.98 3.67 6.84
N SER A 57 -0.57 4.51 7.80
CA SER A 57 -1.23 5.78 8.10
C SER A 57 -0.22 6.91 8.34
N ALA A 58 -0.70 8.13 8.51
CA ALA A 58 0.12 9.28 8.90
C ALA A 58 0.67 9.19 10.34
N ASN A 59 0.10 8.31 11.17
CA ASN A 59 0.41 8.20 12.60
C ASN A 59 1.27 6.98 12.91
N ALA A 60 1.07 5.85 12.20
CA ALA A 60 1.78 4.60 12.48
C ALA A 60 1.96 3.73 11.23
N ILE A 61 3.07 2.99 11.18
CA ILE A 61 3.39 2.03 10.09
C ILE A 61 2.55 0.74 10.13
N HIS A 62 1.71 0.53 11.14
CA HIS A 62 1.00 -0.73 11.38
C HIS A 62 -0.51 -0.54 11.56
N GLU A 63 -1.01 0.67 11.30
CA GLU A 63 -2.42 1.01 11.38
C GLU A 63 -3.12 0.55 10.09
N TYR A 64 -4.24 -0.14 10.23
CA TYR A 64 -4.99 -0.66 9.09
C TYR A 64 -6.08 0.35 8.71
N ILE A 65 -5.94 0.94 7.52
CA ILE A 65 -6.95 1.82 6.93
C ILE A 65 -7.56 1.09 5.72
N TYR A 66 -8.83 0.73 5.86
CA TYR A 66 -9.65 0.08 4.84
C TYR A 66 -10.60 1.10 4.18
N GLU A 67 -11.29 0.65 3.13
CA GLU A 67 -12.25 1.49 2.42
C GLU A 67 -13.41 1.97 3.31
N ASP A 68 -13.81 1.23 4.33
CA ASP A 68 -14.88 1.60 5.25
C ASP A 68 -14.42 2.47 6.44
N HIS A 69 -13.13 2.84 6.50
CA HIS A 69 -12.59 3.62 7.60
C HIS A 69 -13.30 4.98 7.74
N SER A 70 -13.47 5.44 8.99
CA SER A 70 -14.30 6.61 9.30
C SER A 70 -13.88 7.87 8.50
N PRO A 71 -14.80 8.50 7.73
CA PRO A 71 -14.49 9.74 7.03
C PRO A 71 -13.98 10.85 7.93
N SER A 72 -14.51 10.99 9.15
CA SER A 72 -14.09 12.02 10.10
C SER A 72 -12.66 11.80 10.57
N ALA A 73 -12.29 10.55 10.89
CA ALA A 73 -10.93 10.21 11.29
C ALA A 73 -9.91 10.49 10.17
N LEU A 74 -10.26 10.14 8.92
CA LEU A 74 -9.41 10.43 7.76
C LEU A 74 -9.28 11.94 7.51
N ALA A 75 -10.37 12.70 7.68
CA ALA A 75 -10.34 14.16 7.56
C ALA A 75 -9.47 14.80 8.66
N GLU A 76 -9.57 14.33 9.91
CA GLU A 76 -8.72 14.77 11.02
C GLU A 76 -7.24 14.49 10.76
N MET A 77 -6.90 13.29 10.26
CA MET A 77 -5.53 12.96 9.87
C MET A 77 -5.01 13.90 8.77
N CYS A 78 -5.85 14.20 7.76
CA CYS A 78 -5.47 15.11 6.69
C CYS A 78 -5.29 16.55 7.20
N ALA A 79 -6.17 17.01 8.08
CA ALA A 79 -6.09 18.33 8.69
C ALA A 79 -4.82 18.48 9.56
N ALA A 80 -4.53 17.50 10.42
CA ALA A 80 -3.34 17.46 11.27
C ALA A 80 -2.03 17.42 10.45
N ASN A 81 -2.07 16.91 9.22
CA ASN A 81 -0.93 16.88 8.31
C ASN A 81 -1.01 17.96 7.22
N HIS A 82 -1.96 18.88 7.27
CA HIS A 82 -2.16 19.93 6.25
C HIS A 82 -2.07 19.40 4.82
N THR A 83 -2.86 18.36 4.51
CA THR A 83 -2.86 17.70 3.20
C THR A 83 -4.27 17.66 2.60
N ASP A 84 -4.35 17.56 1.28
CA ASP A 84 -5.58 17.39 0.49
C ASP A 84 -5.90 15.92 0.21
N GLY A 85 -5.03 15.02 0.64
CA GLY A 85 -5.23 13.59 0.52
C GLY A 85 -4.09 12.77 1.08
N MET A 86 -4.32 11.46 1.17
CA MET A 86 -3.34 10.49 1.63
C MET A 86 -3.42 9.20 0.80
N LEU A 87 -2.26 8.77 0.30
CA LEU A 87 -2.09 7.54 -0.45
C LEU A 87 -1.28 6.54 0.39
N MET A 88 -1.77 5.32 0.46
CA MET A 88 -1.35 4.27 1.41
C MET A 88 -1.09 2.95 0.69
N GLY A 89 -0.49 2.00 1.41
CA GLY A 89 -0.42 0.59 1.06
C GLY A 89 -0.84 -0.25 2.27
N HIS A 90 0.05 -1.12 2.75
CA HIS A 90 -0.08 -1.90 4.00
C HIS A 90 -1.17 -2.99 4.03
N THR A 91 -2.43 -2.66 3.71
CA THR A 91 -3.55 -3.62 3.75
C THR A 91 -3.56 -4.54 2.54
N HIS A 92 -2.97 -4.08 1.43
CA HIS A 92 -2.94 -4.74 0.11
C HIS A 92 -4.32 -4.81 -0.58
N HIS A 93 -5.30 -4.03 -0.12
CA HIS A 93 -6.61 -3.90 -0.74
C HIS A 93 -6.70 -2.56 -1.46
N ALA A 94 -6.83 -2.59 -2.79
CA ALA A 94 -6.81 -1.37 -3.58
C ALA A 94 -8.16 -0.64 -3.46
N TYR A 95 -8.12 0.67 -3.15
CA TYR A 95 -9.34 1.49 -3.20
C TYR A 95 -9.01 2.97 -3.45
N VAL A 96 -10.01 3.71 -3.93
CA VAL A 96 -10.00 5.17 -4.05
C VAL A 96 -11.28 5.72 -3.45
N ARG A 97 -11.17 6.70 -2.56
CA ARG A 97 -12.30 7.38 -1.94
C ARG A 97 -12.14 8.89 -2.04
N GLN A 98 -13.20 9.55 -2.48
CA GLN A 98 -13.35 10.99 -2.37
C GLN A 98 -14.19 11.31 -1.12
N LEU A 99 -13.65 12.11 -0.20
CA LEU A 99 -14.36 12.51 1.01
C LEU A 99 -14.68 14.00 0.96
N ALA A 100 -15.94 14.36 1.20
CA ALA A 100 -16.33 15.75 1.43
C ALA A 100 -16.16 16.08 2.92
N THR A 101 -15.40 17.12 3.23
CA THR A 101 -15.33 17.70 4.58
C THR A 101 -16.52 18.61 4.84
N GLU A 102 -16.82 18.88 6.11
CA GLU A 102 -17.88 19.82 6.52
C GLU A 102 -17.68 21.23 5.93
N GLN A 103 -16.43 21.61 5.66
CA GLN A 103 -16.05 22.88 5.06
C GLN A 103 -16.13 22.87 3.52
N GLY A 104 -16.67 21.81 2.91
CA GLY A 104 -16.84 21.68 1.46
C GLY A 104 -15.55 21.34 0.69
N LYS A 105 -14.42 21.14 1.39
CA LYS A 105 -13.17 20.68 0.79
C LYS A 105 -13.26 19.18 0.47
N SER A 106 -12.81 18.81 -0.73
CA SER A 106 -12.69 17.42 -1.17
C SER A 106 -11.32 16.84 -0.80
N LEU A 107 -11.28 15.66 -0.19
CA LEU A 107 -10.07 14.93 0.17
C LEU A 107 -9.95 13.62 -0.62
N LEU A 108 -8.76 13.34 -1.14
CA LEU A 108 -8.47 12.08 -1.83
C LEU A 108 -7.82 11.08 -0.88
N MET A 109 -8.46 9.92 -0.68
CA MET A 109 -7.92 8.81 0.08
C MET A 109 -7.72 7.63 -0.85
N GLY A 110 -6.55 7.00 -0.80
CA GLY A 110 -6.25 5.90 -1.71
C GLY A 110 -5.37 4.85 -1.07
N ASN A 111 -5.64 3.59 -1.40
CA ASN A 111 -4.72 2.49 -1.18
C ASN A 111 -4.35 1.91 -2.52
N THR A 112 -3.05 1.81 -2.82
CA THR A 112 -2.59 1.32 -4.12
C THR A 112 -2.77 -0.19 -4.29
N GLY A 113 -3.16 -0.90 -3.23
CA GLY A 113 -3.20 -2.36 -3.21
C GLY A 113 -1.80 -2.94 -3.08
N ALA A 114 -1.49 -3.97 -3.87
CA ALA A 114 -0.22 -4.66 -3.81
C ALA A 114 0.26 -5.09 -5.20
N THR A 115 1.57 -5.02 -5.40
CA THR A 115 2.22 -5.49 -6.64
C THR A 115 2.74 -6.93 -6.50
N GLY A 116 3.16 -7.35 -5.29
CA GLY A 116 3.91 -8.61 -5.10
C GLY A 116 3.26 -9.66 -4.19
N ARG A 117 2.36 -9.27 -3.28
CA ARG A 117 1.66 -10.22 -2.41
C ARG A 117 0.18 -9.89 -2.37
N ILE A 118 -0.58 -10.54 -3.25
CA ILE A 118 -2.02 -10.31 -3.41
C ILE A 118 -2.83 -10.86 -2.24
N LYS A 119 -3.98 -10.22 -1.98
CA LYS A 119 -4.99 -10.70 -1.03
C LYS A 119 -6.13 -11.37 -1.79
N PRO A 120 -6.91 -12.23 -1.12
CA PRO A 120 -8.07 -12.88 -1.75
C PRO A 120 -9.03 -11.83 -2.33
N GLY A 121 -9.41 -12.01 -3.60
CA GLY A 121 -10.33 -11.11 -4.31
C GLY A 121 -9.70 -9.85 -4.89
N GLU A 122 -8.38 -9.66 -4.75
CA GLU A 122 -7.66 -8.52 -5.35
C GLU A 122 -7.02 -8.92 -6.69
N PRO A 123 -6.84 -7.96 -7.62
CA PRO A 123 -6.11 -8.20 -8.87
C PRO A 123 -4.65 -8.63 -8.65
N LEU A 124 -4.05 -9.28 -9.65
CA LEU A 124 -2.68 -9.83 -9.56
C LEU A 124 -1.62 -8.81 -9.14
N ALA A 125 -1.66 -7.62 -9.71
CA ALA A 125 -0.84 -6.51 -9.27
C ALA A 125 -1.59 -5.22 -9.50
N THR A 126 -1.48 -4.29 -8.56
CA THR A 126 -2.10 -2.98 -8.64
C THR A 126 -1.11 -1.86 -8.40
N TYR A 127 -1.36 -0.73 -9.06
CA TYR A 127 -0.76 0.55 -8.77
C TYR A 127 -1.80 1.66 -8.98
N MET A 128 -1.46 2.89 -8.61
CA MET A 128 -2.37 4.03 -8.72
C MET A 128 -1.78 5.11 -9.62
N ILE A 129 -2.60 5.66 -10.50
CA ILE A 129 -2.31 6.88 -11.25
C ILE A 129 -3.12 8.00 -10.62
N CYS A 130 -2.44 9.07 -10.21
CA CYS A 130 -3.09 10.29 -9.72
C CYS A 130 -2.92 11.39 -10.76
N THR A 131 -4.05 12.01 -11.13
CA THR A 131 -4.09 13.09 -12.11
C THR A 131 -4.52 14.37 -11.40
N TRP A 132 -3.74 15.43 -11.56
CA TRP A 132 -4.11 16.77 -11.14
C TRP A 132 -4.57 17.58 -12.35
N GLN A 133 -5.71 18.25 -12.22
CA GLN A 133 -6.25 19.13 -13.26
C GLN A 133 -6.97 20.31 -12.61
N GLU A 134 -6.52 21.52 -12.92
CA GLU A 134 -7.15 22.81 -12.52
C GLU A 134 -7.45 22.99 -11.03
N GLY A 135 -6.75 22.27 -10.14
CA GLY A 135 -6.98 22.34 -8.70
C GLY A 135 -7.77 21.16 -8.15
N ASP A 136 -8.16 20.20 -8.98
CA ASP A 136 -8.74 18.93 -8.55
C ASP A 136 -7.73 17.79 -8.72
N ILE A 137 -7.82 16.79 -7.84
CA ILE A 137 -7.07 15.54 -7.96
C ILE A 137 -8.07 14.39 -8.09
N SER A 138 -7.88 13.57 -9.11
CA SER A 138 -8.50 12.26 -9.25
C SER A 138 -7.45 11.16 -9.17
N ALA A 139 -7.88 9.94 -8.87
CA ALA A 139 -7.03 8.77 -8.91
C ALA A 139 -7.77 7.56 -9.45
N GLU A 140 -7.03 6.69 -10.13
CA GLU A 140 -7.52 5.42 -10.63
C GLU A 140 -6.53 4.31 -10.28
N ILE A 141 -7.08 3.11 -10.05
CA ILE A 141 -6.30 1.90 -9.82
C ILE A 141 -6.09 1.23 -11.17
N VAL A 142 -4.83 0.97 -11.50
CA VAL A 142 -4.44 0.21 -12.68
C VAL A 142 -4.04 -1.19 -12.25
N THR A 143 -4.57 -2.19 -12.94
CA THR A 143 -4.23 -3.60 -12.74
C THR A 143 -3.20 -4.06 -13.77
N VAL A 144 -2.31 -4.95 -13.35
CA VAL A 144 -1.25 -5.51 -14.20
C VAL A 144 -1.24 -7.02 -14.05
N GLU A 145 -1.39 -7.70 -15.18
CA GLU A 145 -1.19 -9.14 -15.27
C GLU A 145 0.31 -9.45 -15.34
N TYR A 146 0.73 -10.57 -14.73
CA TYR A 146 2.08 -11.09 -14.86
C TYR A 146 2.08 -12.62 -14.88
N ASN A 147 3.22 -13.21 -15.23
CA ASN A 147 3.37 -14.66 -15.29
C ASN A 147 3.40 -15.26 -13.87
N VAL A 148 2.21 -15.62 -13.37
CA VAL A 148 2.04 -16.26 -12.05
C VAL A 148 2.81 -17.57 -11.98
N VAL A 149 2.78 -18.39 -13.04
CA VAL A 149 3.46 -19.69 -13.07
C VAL A 149 4.97 -19.53 -12.89
N GLU A 150 5.56 -18.56 -13.58
CA GLU A 150 6.99 -18.25 -13.45
C GLU A 150 7.33 -17.74 -12.05
N THR A 151 6.49 -16.87 -11.47
CA THR A 151 6.69 -16.34 -10.12
C THR A 151 6.59 -17.44 -9.06
N VAL A 152 5.60 -18.32 -9.17
CA VAL A 152 5.42 -19.50 -8.31
C VAL A 152 6.62 -20.43 -8.43
N SER A 153 7.08 -20.71 -9.65
CA SER A 153 8.26 -21.52 -9.89
C SER A 153 9.50 -20.92 -9.25
N ALA A 154 9.70 -19.60 -9.38
CA ALA A 154 10.81 -18.90 -8.76
C ALA A 154 10.78 -18.98 -7.22
N ILE A 155 9.59 -18.87 -6.60
CA ILE A 155 9.43 -19.03 -5.14
C ILE A 155 9.85 -20.44 -4.72
N ILE A 156 9.32 -21.48 -5.37
CA ILE A 156 9.58 -22.90 -5.05
C ILE A 156 11.07 -23.25 -5.18
N HIS A 157 11.76 -22.68 -6.16
CA HIS A 157 13.20 -22.92 -6.38
C HIS A 157 14.10 -21.95 -5.58
N SER A 158 13.54 -21.19 -4.63
CA SER A 158 14.28 -20.27 -3.76
C SER A 158 14.29 -20.76 -2.31
N GLN A 159 14.85 -19.95 -1.41
CA GLN A 159 14.80 -20.20 0.04
C GLN A 159 13.54 -19.59 0.70
N ILE A 160 12.66 -18.95 -0.08
CA ILE A 160 11.40 -18.41 0.42
C ILE A 160 10.44 -19.59 0.70
N PRO A 161 9.71 -19.59 1.83
CA PRO A 161 8.79 -20.69 2.14
C PRO A 161 7.74 -20.91 1.04
N ASP A 162 7.54 -22.17 0.66
CA ASP A 162 6.53 -22.61 -0.33
C ASP A 162 5.10 -22.16 0.00
N PHE A 163 4.86 -21.79 1.27
CA PHE A 163 3.63 -21.11 1.70
C PHE A 163 3.27 -19.95 0.76
N TYR A 164 4.23 -19.11 0.36
CA TYR A 164 3.96 -17.95 -0.49
C TYR A 164 3.61 -18.33 -1.94
N ALA A 165 4.18 -19.44 -2.44
CA ALA A 165 3.79 -20.00 -3.73
C ALA A 165 2.33 -20.51 -3.69
N ARG A 166 1.96 -21.24 -2.63
CA ARG A 166 0.58 -21.72 -2.43
C ARG A 166 -0.41 -20.56 -2.27
N GLU A 167 -0.05 -19.55 -1.49
CA GLU A 167 -0.87 -18.35 -1.29
C GLU A 167 -1.10 -17.60 -2.61
N LEU A 168 -0.04 -17.41 -3.40
CA LEU A 168 -0.15 -16.77 -4.72
C LEU A 168 -1.06 -17.56 -5.65
N ILE A 169 -0.90 -18.89 -5.74
CA ILE A 169 -1.79 -19.74 -6.56
C ILE A 169 -3.24 -19.55 -6.12
N ASN A 170 -3.53 -19.70 -4.82
CA ASN A 170 -4.90 -19.63 -4.30
C ASN A 170 -5.55 -18.27 -4.58
N ASN A 171 -4.79 -17.19 -4.47
CA ASN A 171 -5.32 -15.84 -4.67
C ASN A 171 -5.37 -15.43 -6.15
N SER A 172 -4.62 -16.09 -7.03
CA SER A 172 -4.61 -15.83 -8.48
C SER A 172 -5.72 -16.54 -9.25
N LEU A 173 -6.41 -17.50 -8.63
CA LEU A 173 -7.45 -18.33 -9.26
C LEU A 173 -8.88 -17.75 -9.07
N GLY A 174 -8.98 -16.47 -8.72
CA GLY A 174 -10.23 -15.74 -8.47
C GLY A 174 -10.83 -15.09 -9.70
#